data_AF-A0A945VV36-F1
#
_entry.id   AF-A0A945VV36-F1
#
_cell.length_a   1.000
_cell.length_b   1.000
_cell.length_c   1.000
_cell.angle_alpha   90.00
_cell.angle_beta   90.00
_cell.angle_gamma   90.00
#
_symmetry.space_group_name_H-M   'P 1'
#
loop_
_entity.id
_entity.type
_entity.pdbx_description
1 polymer ?
#
loop_
_entity_poly.entity_id
_entity_poly.type
_entity_poly.pdbx_seq_one_letter_code
_entity_poly.pdbx_strand_id
1 'polypeptide(L)' 'DIDKLLPAMGYSSKQITDLEETINQTECDIVITGTPIDLGKIIKINKPIVRANYELQETSKPDLKNLLTDYITAS' A
#
# COMPACT_ATOMS: atom_id res chain seq x y z
N ASP A 1 -14.53 -6.18 -10.55
CA ASP A 1 -14.73 -4.76 -10.17
C ASP A 1 -14.69 -4.61 -8.66
N ILE A 2 -14.15 -3.49 -8.18
CA ILE A 2 -14.16 -3.11 -6.76
C ILE A 2 -15.04 -1.88 -6.67
N ASP A 3 -16.27 -2.03 -6.17
CA ASP A 3 -17.31 -0.98 -6.24
C ASP A 3 -17.07 0.19 -5.26
N LYS A 4 -16.34 -0.04 -4.17
CA LYS A 4 -16.08 0.96 -3.13
C LYS A 4 -14.57 1.06 -2.87
N LEU A 5 -13.95 2.11 -3.40
CA LEU A 5 -12.52 2.39 -3.26
C LEU A 5 -12.32 3.84 -2.81
N LEU A 6 -11.45 4.03 -1.81
CA LEU A 6 -10.94 5.36 -1.47
C LEU A 6 -9.70 5.65 -2.33
N PRO A 7 -9.64 6.80 -3.03
CA PRO A 7 -8.52 7.14 -3.87
C PRO A 7 -7.26 7.42 -3.05
N ALA A 8 -6.09 7.32 -3.69
CA ALA A 8 -4.84 7.76 -3.09
C ALA A 8 -4.91 9.26 -2.79
N MET A 9 -5.07 9.60 -1.52
CA MET A 9 -4.97 10.97 -1.02
C MET A 9 -3.52 11.29 -0.67
N GLY A 10 -3.17 12.58 -0.65
CA GLY A 10 -1.93 13.00 0.01
C GLY A 10 -2.02 12.82 1.53
N TYR A 11 -0.90 12.99 2.23
CA TYR A 11 -0.80 12.81 3.69
C TYR A 11 -0.57 14.13 4.44
N SER A 12 -1.08 15.25 3.92
CA SER A 12 -1.15 16.48 4.72
C SER A 12 -2.09 16.28 5.91
N SER A 13 -1.91 17.04 6.99
CA SER A 13 -2.71 16.88 8.21
C SER A 13 -4.22 16.94 7.94
N LYS A 14 -4.66 17.82 7.04
CA LYS A 14 -6.07 17.93 6.64
C LYS A 14 -6.54 16.67 5.90
N GLN A 15 -5.76 16.16 4.95
CA GLN A 15 -6.13 14.97 4.18
C GLN A 15 -6.18 13.72 5.07
N ILE A 16 -5.31 13.64 6.09
CA ILE A 16 -5.35 12.58 7.09
C ILE A 16 -6.66 12.62 7.87
N THR A 17 -7.06 13.80 8.38
CA THR A 17 -8.33 13.95 9.11
C THR A 17 -9.54 13.59 8.23
N ASP A 18 -9.58 14.09 6.99
CA ASP A 18 -10.68 13.80 6.06
C ASP A 18 -10.76 12.28 5.76
N LEU A 19 -9.61 11.61 5.61
CA LEU A 19 -9.52 10.16 5.39
C LEU A 19 -9.99 9.37 6.62
N GLU A 20 -9.58 9.77 7.82
CA GLU A 20 -10.03 9.16 9.08
C GLU A 20 -11.55 9.22 9.22
N GLU A 21 -12.14 10.39 9.02
CA GLU A 21 -13.58 10.59 9.13
C GLU A 21 -14.34 9.75 8.10
N THR A 22 -13.88 9.77 6.85
CA THR A 22 -14.49 8.99 5.77
C THR A 22 -14.46 7.49 6.08
N ILE A 23 -13.33 6.97 6.52
CA ILE A 23 -13.20 5.55 6.88
C ILE A 23 -14.09 5.22 8.06
N ASN A 24 -14.13 6.05 9.11
CA ASN A 24 -14.95 5.80 10.30
C ASN A 24 -16.46 5.83 9.99
N GLN A 25 -16.91 6.70 9.07
CA GLN A 25 -18.32 6.78 8.64
C GLN A 25 -18.74 5.67 7.66
N THR A 26 -17.79 5.05 6.95
CA THR A 26 -18.09 4.01 5.96
C THR A 26 -18.60 2.74 6.64
N GLU A 27 -19.77 2.22 6.27
CA GLU A 27 -20.23 0.92 6.79
C GLU A 27 -19.40 -0.23 6.20
N CYS A 28 -18.41 -0.70 6.97
CA CYS A 28 -17.54 -1.83 6.63
C CYS A 28 -16.99 -2.52 7.89
N ASP A 29 -16.72 -3.81 7.78
CA ASP A 29 -16.16 -4.60 8.89
C ASP A 29 -14.64 -4.48 8.99
N ILE A 30 -13.96 -4.30 7.85
CA ILE A 30 -12.49 -4.33 7.74
C ILE A 30 -12.02 -3.32 6.69
N VAL A 31 -10.88 -2.68 6.95
CA VAL A 31 -10.17 -1.80 6.01
C VAL A 31 -8.94 -2.53 5.48
N ILE A 32 -8.81 -2.65 4.15
CA ILE A 32 -7.64 -3.27 3.52
C ILE A 32 -6.76 -2.19 2.91
N THR A 33 -5.49 -2.15 3.29
CA THR A 33 -4.51 -1.21 2.75
C THR A 33 -3.55 -1.94 1.81
N GLY A 34 -3.55 -1.56 0.54
CA GLY A 34 -2.62 -2.07 -0.47
C GLY A 34 -1.44 -1.14 -0.74
N THR A 35 -0.98 -0.37 0.25
CA THR A 35 0.16 0.54 0.11
C THR A 35 1.39 0.00 0.88
N PRO A 36 2.63 0.24 0.39
CA PRO A 36 3.83 -0.17 1.10
C PRO A 36 3.98 0.49 2.48
N ILE A 37 3.47 1.71 2.62
CA ILE A 37 3.45 2.44 3.88
C ILE A 37 2.43 1.85 4.85
N ASP A 38 2.77 1.85 6.15
CA ASP A 38 1.85 1.42 7.20
C ASP A 38 0.89 2.57 7.56
N LEU A 39 -0.26 2.63 6.90
CA LEU A 39 -1.27 3.65 7.18
C LEU A 39 -1.78 3.60 8.62
N GLY A 40 -1.80 2.43 9.26
CA GLY A 40 -2.24 2.28 10.65
C GLY A 40 -1.39 3.03 11.67
N LYS A 41 -0.19 3.48 11.28
CA LYS A 41 0.67 4.35 12.11
C LYS A 41 0.37 5.84 11.95
N ILE A 42 -0.38 6.21 10.92
CA ILE A 42 -0.63 7.59 10.50
C ILE A 42 -2.07 7.99 10.81
N ILE A 43 -3.02 7.08 10.59
CA ILE A 43 -4.46 7.32 10.78
C ILE A 43 -4.97 6.62 12.04
N LYS A 44 -5.89 7.27 12.75
CA LYS A 44 -6.63 6.74 13.89
C LYS A 44 -8.07 6.44 13.47
N ILE A 45 -8.33 5.17 13.18
CA ILE A 45 -9.67 4.71 12.82
C ILE A 45 -10.21 3.69 13.83
N ASN A 46 -11.52 3.56 13.91
CA ASN A 46 -12.22 2.68 14.84
C ASN A 46 -12.49 1.26 14.28
N LYS A 47 -11.78 0.87 13.21
CA LYS A 47 -11.98 -0.39 12.49
C LYS A 47 -10.69 -1.18 12.34
N PRO A 48 -10.75 -2.52 12.29
CA PRO A 48 -9.59 -3.35 11.99
C PRO A 48 -8.97 -3.00 10.63
N ILE A 49 -7.64 -2.82 10.59
CA ILE A 49 -6.87 -2.63 9.36
C ILE A 49 -6.09 -3.91 9.04
N VAL A 50 -6.19 -4.36 7.79
CA VAL A 50 -5.39 -5.46 7.22
C VAL A 50 -4.50 -4.92 6.11
N ARG A 51 -3.22 -5.30 6.14
CA ARG A 51 -2.24 -4.89 5.13
C ARG A 51 -2.09 -5.96 4.06
N ALA A 52 -2.39 -5.61 2.81
CA ALA A 52 -2.13 -6.45 1.66
C ALA A 52 -0.72 -6.15 1.14
N ASN A 53 0.20 -7.09 1.34
CA ASN A 53 1.56 -7.00 0.79
C ASN A 53 1.59 -7.58 -0.61
N TYR A 54 2.35 -6.95 -1.48
CA TYR A 54 2.65 -7.43 -2.82
C TYR A 54 4.13 -7.21 -3.09
N GLU A 55 4.72 -8.14 -3.84
CA GLU A 55 6.10 -8.06 -4.27
C GLU A 55 6.17 -8.13 -5.79
N LEU A 56 7.19 -7.49 -6.36
CA LEU A 56 7.46 -7.59 -7.78
C LEU A 56 7.97 -9.01 -8.07
N GLN A 57 7.26 -9.73 -8.92
CA GLN A 57 7.72 -11.01 -9.44
C GLN A 57 8.12 -10.85 -10.91
N GLU A 58 9.42 -10.95 -11.20
CA GLU A 58 9.91 -10.94 -12.57
C GLU A 58 9.64 -12.30 -13.23
N THR A 59 8.81 -12.31 -14.27
CA THR A 59 8.41 -13.53 -15.00
C THR A 59 9.37 -13.88 -16.14
N SER A 60 10.24 -12.95 -16.55
CA SER A 60 11.16 -13.09 -17.68
C SER A 60 12.62 -13.06 -17.22
N LYS A 61 13.49 -13.77 -17.94
CA LYS A 61 14.95 -13.78 -17.73
C LYS A 61 15.70 -13.12 -18.90
N PRO A 62 16.90 -12.57 -18.68
CA PRO A 62 17.58 -12.43 -17.39
C PRO A 62 16.86 -11.41 -16.51
N ASP A 63 16.75 -11.72 -15.22
CA ASP A 63 16.15 -10.81 -14.24
C ASP A 63 17.17 -9.78 -13.75
N LEU A 64 16.70 -8.74 -13.07
CA LEU A 64 17.55 -7.69 -12.51
C LEU A 64 18.68 -8.27 -11.64
N LYS A 65 18.39 -9.31 -10.87
CA LYS A 65 19.37 -10.02 -10.05
C LYS A 65 20.51 -10.60 -10.89
N ASN A 66 20.19 -11.29 -11.99
CA ASN A 66 21.19 -11.84 -12.89
C ASN A 66 22.05 -10.73 -13.50
N LEU A 67 21.42 -9.66 -14.00
CA LEU A 67 22.15 -8.53 -14.60
C LEU A 67 23.12 -7.86 -13.60
N LEU A 68 22.69 -7.67 -12.35
CA LEU A 68 23.55 -7.12 -11.30
C LEU A 68 24.69 -8.08 -10.93
N THR A 69 24.41 -9.39 -10.88
CA THR A 69 25.42 -10.40 -10.59
C THR A 69 26.49 -10.45 -11.68
N ASP A 70 26.07 -10.45 -12.95
CA ASP A 70 26.97 -10.44 -14.09
C ASP A 70 27.85 -9.19 -14.09
N TYR A 71 27.27 -8.01 -13.80
CA TYR A 71 28.01 -6.76 -13.73
C TYR A 71 29.06 -6.75 -12.61
N ILE A 72 28.69 -7.19 -11.41
CA ILE A 72 29.61 -7.24 -10.25
C ILE A 72 30.71 -8.28 -10.47
N THR A 73 30.40 -9.41 -11.11
CA THR A 73 31.37 -10.50 -11.33
C THR A 73 32.30 -10.25 -12.52
N ALA A 74 31.89 -9.39 -13.45
CA ALA A 74 32.71 -8.97 -14.58
C ALA A 74 33.70 -7.84 -14.26
N SER A 75 33.62 -7.24 -13.05
CA SER A 75 34.51 -6.19 -12.56
C SER A 75 35.56 -6.73 -11.59
#